data_AF-A0A7K4C8E8-F1
#
_entry.id   AF-A0A7K4C8E8-F1
#
_cell.length_a   1.000
_cell.length_b   1.000
_cell.length_c   1.000
_cell.angle_alpha   90.00
_cell.angle_beta   90.00
_cell.angle_gamma   90.00
#
_symmetry.space_group_name_H-M   'P 1'
#
loop_
_entity.id
_entity.type
_entity.pdbx_description
1 polymer ?
#
loop_
_entity_poly.entity_id
_entity_poly.type
_entity_poly.pdbx_seq_one_letter_code
_entity_poly.pdbx_strand_id
1 'polypeptide(L)'
;MPRDLDEKDIAILKKLAPECGDLTCSGSGHMFHSILPPVSNHFAEDSNDFIQRISRLSDDEIRYLTEMIAKGEESMGCLPVEDVEAFVHLIHERLSPEEAKKVISAYESGYECEH
;
A
#
# COMPACT_ATOMS: atom_id res chain seq x y z
N MET A 1 -1.06 9.46 13.78
CA MET A 1 -2.14 10.40 13.39
C MET A 1 -2.62 10.00 12.01
N PRO A 2 -3.91 10.15 11.67
CA PRO A 2 -4.35 10.05 10.28
C PRO A 2 -3.63 11.14 9.47
N ARG A 3 -2.95 10.76 8.39
CA ARG A 3 -2.30 11.71 7.46
C ARG A 3 -3.25 12.03 6.31
N ASP A 4 -3.15 13.23 5.76
CA ASP A 4 -3.83 13.54 4.51
C ASP A 4 -3.01 13.02 3.33
N LEU A 5 -3.69 12.50 2.31
CA LEU A 5 -3.05 12.10 1.05
C LEU A 5 -2.71 13.34 0.24
N ASP A 6 -1.46 13.44 -0.19
CA ASP A 6 -1.02 14.49 -1.10
C ASP A 6 -1.42 14.18 -2.56
N GLU A 7 -1.12 15.09 -3.49
CA GLU A 7 -1.47 14.91 -4.91
C GLU A 7 -0.82 13.65 -5.52
N LYS A 8 0.37 13.28 -5.06
CA LYS A 8 1.11 12.10 -5.54
C LYS A 8 0.49 10.82 -5.00
N ASP A 9 0.14 10.80 -3.72
CA ASP A 9 -0.61 9.69 -3.11
C ASP A 9 -1.92 9.42 -3.85
N ILE A 10 -2.68 10.48 -4.12
CA ILE A 10 -3.95 10.43 -4.83
C ILE A 10 -3.75 9.90 -6.25
N ALA A 11 -2.70 10.34 -6.95
CA ALA A 11 -2.38 9.84 -8.28
C ALA A 11 -2.07 8.34 -8.28
N ILE A 12 -1.30 7.86 -7.30
CA ILE A 12 -1.00 6.43 -7.13
C ILE A 12 -2.27 5.65 -6.82
N LEU A 13 -3.09 6.12 -5.87
CA LEU A 13 -4.35 5.47 -5.52
C LEU A 13 -5.29 5.36 -6.73
N LYS A 14 -5.47 6.44 -7.51
CA LYS A 14 -6.28 6.43 -8.74
C LYS A 14 -5.71 5.53 -9.82
N LYS A 15 -4.39 5.34 -9.86
CA LYS A 15 -3.74 4.42 -10.81
C LYS A 15 -4.00 2.96 -10.44
N LEU A 16 -4.00 2.66 -9.15
CA LEU A 16 -4.28 1.32 -8.61
C LEU A 16 -5.78 1.00 -8.62
N ALA A 17 -6.63 1.98 -8.35
CA ALA A 17 -8.08 1.88 -8.29
C ALA A 17 -8.72 3.07 -9.04
N PRO A 18 -8.77 3.04 -10.39
CA PRO A 18 -9.40 4.10 -11.19
C PRO A 18 -10.89 4.29 -10.91
N GLU A 19 -11.56 3.28 -10.36
CA GLU A 19 -12.94 3.32 -9.86
C GLU A 19 -13.10 4.15 -8.58
N CYS A 20 -11.99 4.54 -7.93
CA CYS A 20 -11.96 5.43 -6.77
C CYS A 20 -12.28 6.87 -7.23
N GLY A 21 -13.58 7.17 -7.39
CA GLY A 21 -14.06 8.48 -7.85
C GLY A 21 -13.76 9.62 -6.87
N ASP A 22 -14.26 9.50 -5.64
CA ASP A 22 -14.26 10.60 -4.67
C ASP A 22 -13.22 10.48 -3.54
N LEU A 23 -12.28 9.52 -3.60
CA LEU A 23 -11.28 9.25 -2.54
C LEU A 23 -11.87 9.00 -1.14
N THR A 24 -13.20 8.87 -1.05
CA THR A 24 -13.93 8.62 0.18
C THR A 24 -14.17 7.13 0.34
N CYS A 25 -14.03 6.65 1.58
CA CYS A 25 -14.54 5.34 1.93
C CYS A 25 -16.08 5.34 1.80
N SER A 26 -16.61 4.47 0.93
CA SER A 26 -18.01 4.41 0.50
C SER A 26 -19.03 4.26 1.65
N GLY A 27 -18.57 3.93 2.87
CA GLY A 27 -19.41 3.75 4.06
C GLY A 27 -19.34 4.86 5.11
N SER A 28 -18.35 5.77 5.08
CA SER A 28 -18.10 6.73 6.17
C SER A 28 -17.92 8.18 5.74
N GLY A 29 -17.65 8.45 4.46
CA GLY A 29 -17.34 9.81 3.97
C GLY A 29 -15.97 10.34 4.42
N HIS A 30 -15.18 9.53 5.13
CA HIS A 30 -13.79 9.87 5.46
C HIS A 30 -12.87 9.58 4.29
N MET A 31 -11.88 10.46 4.08
CA MET A 31 -10.81 10.26 3.11
C MET A 31 -9.93 9.09 3.54
N PHE A 32 -9.40 8.35 2.58
CA PHE A 32 -8.37 7.37 2.88
C PHE A 32 -7.11 8.06 3.42
N HIS A 33 -6.43 7.41 4.36
CA HIS A 33 -5.17 7.90 4.95
C HIS A 33 -3.97 7.01 4.57
N SER A 34 -4.22 5.95 3.80
CA SER A 34 -3.24 5.00 3.30
C SER A 34 -3.66 4.55 1.90
N ILE A 35 -2.73 4.01 1.12
CA ILE A 35 -2.93 3.64 -0.28
C ILE A 35 -3.16 2.13 -0.44
N LEU A 36 -2.29 1.32 0.16
CA LEU A 36 -2.31 -0.14 0.02
C LEU A 36 -3.51 -0.78 0.74
N PRO A 37 -3.88 -0.40 1.99
CA PRO A 37 -5.04 -0.97 2.67
C PRO A 37 -6.36 -0.83 1.90
N PRO A 38 -6.73 0.34 1.34
CA PRO A 38 -7.95 0.40 0.56
C PRO A 38 -7.86 -0.32 -0.78
N VAL A 39 -6.70 -0.32 -1.44
CA VAL A 39 -6.53 -1.07 -2.69
C VAL A 39 -6.72 -2.57 -2.45
N SER A 40 -6.12 -3.12 -1.40
CA SER A 40 -6.27 -4.53 -1.01
C SER A 40 -7.68 -4.87 -0.49
N ASN A 41 -8.20 -4.11 0.48
CA ASN A 41 -9.41 -4.51 1.20
C ASN A 41 -10.73 -4.03 0.57
N HIS A 42 -10.70 -2.98 -0.26
CA HIS A 42 -11.92 -2.35 -0.80
C HIS A 42 -12.04 -2.43 -2.31
N PHE A 43 -10.92 -2.46 -3.05
CA PHE A 43 -10.94 -2.41 -4.51
C PHE A 43 -10.52 -3.72 -5.16
N ALA A 44 -9.56 -4.43 -4.58
CA ALA A 44 -9.16 -5.73 -5.08
C ALA A 44 -10.25 -6.78 -4.81
N GLU A 45 -10.59 -7.56 -5.83
CA GLU A 45 -11.53 -8.68 -5.68
C GLU A 45 -10.88 -9.87 -4.95
N ASP A 46 -9.59 -10.07 -5.19
CA ASP A 46 -8.74 -11.09 -4.57
C ASP A 46 -7.26 -10.68 -4.64
N SER A 47 -6.39 -11.51 -4.05
CA SER A 47 -4.95 -11.31 -4.05
C SER A 47 -4.32 -11.20 -5.44
N ASN A 48 -4.88 -11.93 -6.41
CA ASN A 48 -4.38 -11.89 -7.78
C ASN A 48 -4.76 -10.55 -8.45
N ASP A 49 -5.96 -10.03 -8.21
CA ASP A 49 -6.33 -8.68 -8.64
C ASP A 49 -5.45 -7.62 -7.96
N PHE A 50 -5.16 -7.77 -6.66
CA PHE A 50 -4.22 -6.90 -5.96
C PHE A 50 -2.85 -6.89 -6.65
N ILE A 51 -2.28 -8.06 -6.94
CA ILE A 51 -1.01 -8.20 -7.69
C ILE A 51 -1.07 -7.48 -9.03
N GLN A 52 -2.15 -7.66 -9.80
CA GLN A 52 -2.34 -6.99 -11.09
C GLN A 52 -2.37 -5.47 -10.95
N ARG A 53 -2.98 -4.94 -9.88
CA ARG A 53 -3.03 -3.51 -9.60
C ARG A 53 -1.65 -2.97 -9.24
N ILE A 54 -0.97 -3.53 -8.24
CA ILE A 54 0.36 -3.04 -7.82
C ILE A 54 1.41 -3.17 -8.91
N SER A 55 1.27 -4.13 -9.83
CA SER A 55 2.15 -4.29 -10.99
C SER A 55 2.09 -3.11 -11.97
N ARG A 56 1.02 -2.29 -11.95
CA ARG A 56 0.88 -1.09 -12.78
C ARG A 56 1.81 0.05 -12.34
N LEU A 57 2.32 -0.01 -11.12
CA LEU A 57 3.22 1.01 -10.59
C LEU A 57 4.54 1.02 -11.37
N SER A 58 5.12 2.20 -11.51
CA SER A 58 6.49 2.41 -11.95
C SER A 58 7.45 2.17 -10.79
N ASP A 59 8.74 1.96 -11.09
CA ASP A 59 9.74 1.70 -10.06
C ASP A 59 9.87 2.89 -9.08
N ASP A 60 9.67 4.13 -9.56
CA ASP A 60 9.67 5.32 -8.70
C ASP A 60 8.45 5.40 -7.77
N GLU A 61 7.29 4.92 -8.21
CA GLU A 61 6.08 4.84 -7.36
C GLU A 61 6.22 3.71 -6.33
N ILE A 62 6.78 2.56 -6.71
CA ILE A 62 7.08 1.47 -5.76
C ILE A 62 8.07 1.97 -4.71
N ARG A 63 9.13 2.68 -5.12
CA ARG A 63 10.12 3.24 -4.19
C ARG A 63 9.50 4.25 -3.23
N TYR A 64 8.61 5.11 -3.75
CA TYR A 64 7.87 6.05 -2.92
C TYR A 64 7.03 5.34 -1.85
N LEU A 65 6.29 4.29 -2.21
CA LEU A 65 5.52 3.50 -1.24
C LEU A 65 6.44 2.82 -0.20
N THR A 66 7.56 2.26 -0.62
CA THR A 66 8.57 1.67 0.28
C THR A 66 9.11 2.70 1.29
N GLU A 67 9.42 3.92 0.84
CA GLU A 67 9.87 5.00 1.73
C GLU A 67 8.79 5.41 2.73
N MET A 68 7.52 5.46 2.32
CA MET A 68 6.41 5.79 3.19
C MET A 68 6.17 4.73 4.27
N ILE A 69 6.25 3.46 3.89
CA ILE A 69 6.20 2.33 4.82
C ILE A 69 7.33 2.46 5.85
N ALA A 70 8.55 2.74 5.39
CA ALA A 70 9.70 2.91 6.29
C ALA A 70 9.54 4.11 7.26
N LYS A 71 8.77 5.14 6.88
CA LYS A 71 8.44 6.29 7.74
C LYS A 71 7.22 6.06 8.64
N GLY A 72 6.49 4.96 8.45
CA GLY A 72 5.22 4.69 9.14
C GLY A 72 4.04 5.54 8.64
N GLU A 73 4.17 6.16 7.47
CA GLU A 73 3.12 6.96 6.82
C GLU A 73 2.14 6.07 6.04
N GLU A 74 2.58 4.89 5.65
CA GLU A 74 1.78 3.87 4.99
C GLU A 74 1.73 2.61 5.86
N SER A 75 0.52 2.11 6.14
CA SER A 75 0.32 0.92 6.98
C SER A 75 0.13 -0.32 6.13
N MET A 76 0.84 -1.39 6.47
CA MET A 76 0.60 -2.73 5.94
C MET A 76 -0.12 -3.65 6.94
N GLY A 77 -0.39 -3.18 8.16
CA GLY A 77 -0.95 -4.03 9.23
C GLY A 77 -2.39 -4.51 8.98
N CYS A 78 -3.10 -3.85 8.05
CA CYS A 78 -4.45 -4.24 7.64
C CYS A 78 -4.48 -5.00 6.31
N LEU A 79 -3.32 -5.34 5.72
CA LEU A 79 -3.27 -6.15 4.51
C LEU A 79 -3.36 -7.65 4.87
N PRO A 80 -4.04 -8.46 4.05
CA PRO A 80 -3.87 -9.90 4.05
C PRO A 80 -2.40 -10.28 3.86
N VAL A 81 -1.96 -11.36 4.52
CA VAL A 81 -0.56 -11.83 4.43
C VAL A 81 -0.15 -12.08 2.99
N GLU A 82 -1.04 -12.68 2.20
CA GLU A 82 -0.86 -12.91 0.76
C GLU A 82 -0.56 -11.63 -0.04
N ASP A 83 -1.24 -10.53 0.28
CA ASP A 83 -1.04 -9.23 -0.37
C ASP A 83 0.28 -8.57 0.09
N VAL A 84 0.65 -8.75 1.36
CA VAL A 84 1.96 -8.30 1.88
C VAL A 84 3.09 -9.03 1.16
N GLU A 85 3.01 -10.36 1.08
CA GLU A 85 4.00 -11.19 0.39
C GLU A 85 4.10 -10.82 -1.09
N ALA A 86 2.97 -10.61 -1.77
CA ALA A 86 2.91 -10.14 -3.14
C ALA A 86 3.64 -8.80 -3.34
N PHE A 87 3.38 -7.81 -2.47
CA PHE A 87 4.01 -6.50 -2.57
C PHE A 87 5.51 -6.56 -2.28
N VAL A 88 5.93 -7.31 -1.26
CA VAL A 88 7.34 -7.54 -0.94
C VAL A 88 8.07 -8.24 -2.09
N HIS A 89 7.44 -9.24 -2.70
CA HIS A 89 8.00 -9.93 -3.88
C HIS A 89 8.17 -8.96 -5.06
N LEU A 90 7.18 -8.10 -5.31
CA LEU A 90 7.28 -7.06 -6.34
C LEU A 90 8.46 -6.11 -6.10
N ILE A 91 8.66 -5.67 -4.85
CA ILE A 91 9.79 -4.81 -4.46
C ILE A 91 11.12 -5.52 -4.67
N HIS A 92 11.20 -6.80 -4.28
CA HIS A 92 12.40 -7.61 -4.44
C HIS A 92 12.83 -7.68 -5.91
N GLU A 93 11.89 -7.98 -6.80
CA GLU A 93 12.16 -8.14 -8.24
C GLU A 93 12.45 -6.83 -8.95
N ARG A 94 11.76 -5.74 -8.59
CA ARG A 94 11.82 -4.47 -9.33
C ARG A 94 12.78 -3.44 -8.76
N LEU A 95 13.00 -3.44 -7.44
CA LEU A 95 13.89 -2.49 -6.79
C LEU A 95 15.18 -3.17 -6.35
N SER A 96 15.10 -3.92 -5.25
CA SER A 96 16.21 -4.73 -4.76
C SER A 96 15.76 -5.59 -3.57
N PRO A 97 16.53 -6.67 -3.27
CA PRO A 97 16.32 -7.46 -2.06
C PRO A 97 16.46 -6.64 -0.76
N GLU A 98 17.32 -5.62 -0.75
CA GLU A 98 17.53 -4.77 0.42
C GLU A 98 16.31 -3.90 0.72
N GLU A 99 15.68 -3.32 -0.30
CA GLU A 99 14.44 -2.56 -0.14
C GLU A 99 13.29 -3.46 0.33
N ALA A 100 13.17 -4.66 -0.22
CA ALA A 100 12.16 -5.62 0.22
C ALA A 100 12.33 -5.98 1.70
N LYS A 101 13.58 -6.19 2.14
CA LYS A 101 13.89 -6.48 3.55
C LYS A 101 13.49 -5.33 4.48
N LYS A 102 13.72 -4.07 4.08
CA LYS A 102 13.28 -2.90 4.88
C LYS A 102 11.77 -2.90 5.07
N VAL A 103 11.02 -3.21 4.02
CA VAL A 103 9.56 -3.29 4.06
C VAL A 103 9.10 -4.43 4.98
N ILE A 104 9.71 -5.61 4.90
CA ILE A 104 9.44 -6.72 5.83
C ILE A 104 9.71 -6.29 7.28
N SER A 105 10.85 -5.65 7.57
CA SER A 105 11.16 -5.20 8.92
C SER A 105 10.16 -4.15 9.42
N ALA A 106 9.73 -3.22 8.56
CA ALA A 106 8.70 -2.24 8.91
C ALA A 106 7.33 -2.90 9.15
N TYR A 107 6.98 -3.93 8.37
CA TYR A 107 5.81 -4.77 8.61
C TYR A 107 5.89 -5.38 10.01
N GLU A 108 6.93 -6.15 10.30
CA GLU A 108 7.13 -6.86 11.57
C GLU A 108 7.13 -5.93 12.79
N SER A 109 7.84 -4.80 12.72
CA SER A 109 7.84 -3.79 13.79
C SER A 109 6.48 -3.08 13.95
N GLY A 110 5.68 -2.99 12.89
CA GLY A 110 4.30 -2.49 12.95
C GLY A 110 3.33 -3.41 13.68
N TYR A 111 3.66 -4.70 13.87
CA TYR A 111 2.91 -5.65 14.71
C TYR A 111 3.28 -5.57 16.19
N GLU A 112 4.28 -4.75 16.57
CA GLU A 112 4.59 -4.47 17.97
C GLU A 112 3.59 -3.48 18.61
N CYS A 113 2.30 -3.57 18.25
CA CYS A 113 1.25 -3.04 19.12
C CYS A 113 1.22 -3.90 20.38
N GLU A 114 1.90 -3.39 21.42
CA GLU A 114 1.87 -3.89 22.79
C GLU A 114 0.43 -4.24 23.19
N HIS A 115 0.24 -5.50 23.60
CA HIS A 115 -0.96 -5.99 24.27
C HIS A 115 -0.91 -5.63 25.76
#